data_AF-A0A9C9GL51-F1
#
_entry.id   AF-A0A9C9GL51-F1
#
_cell.length_a   1.000
_cell.length_b   1.000
_cell.length_c   1.000
_cell.angle_alpha   90.00
_cell.angle_beta   90.00
_cell.angle_gamma   90.00
#
_symmetry.space_group_name_H-M   'P 1'
#
loop_
_entity.id
_entity.type
_entity.pdbx_description
1 polymer ?
#
loop_
_entity_poly.entity_id
_entity_poly.type
_entity_poly.pdbx_seq_one_letter_code
_entity_poly.pdbx_strand_id
1 'polypeptide(L)' 'MTELTITQPDDWHLHVRDDDILHYTVPFSARQFSRAIIMPNLTPPSINTEQALAYRERILAATPQKYSFT' A
#
# COMPACT_ATOMS: atom_id res chain seq x y z
N MET A 1 12.29 -3.92 29.38
CA MET A 1 11.74 -3.73 28.03
C MET A 1 12.57 -2.66 27.37
N THR A 2 13.17 -2.95 26.22
CA THR A 2 13.96 -1.97 25.46
C THR A 2 13.04 -1.38 24.40
N GLU A 3 12.87 -0.07 24.38
CA GLU A 3 11.94 0.66 23.51
C GLU A 3 12.72 1.59 22.58
N LEU A 4 12.27 1.70 21.32
CA LEU A 4 12.77 2.65 20.34
C LEU A 4 11.59 3.41 19.74
N THR A 5 11.60 4.73 19.92
CA THR A 5 10.60 5.63 19.32
C THR A 5 11.19 6.24 18.06
N ILE A 6 10.48 6.11 16.95
CA ILE A 6 10.83 6.74 15.67
C ILE A 6 9.62 7.47 15.10
N THR A 7 9.87 8.49 14.28
CA THR A 7 8.84 9.07 13.41
C THR A 7 8.26 7.97 12.52
N GLN A 8 6.94 8.01 12.27
CA GLN A 8 6.28 7.02 11.43
C GLN A 8 6.98 6.90 10.06
N PRO A 9 7.47 5.72 9.68
CA PRO A 9 8.26 5.54 8.46
C PRO A 9 7.38 5.47 7.20
N ASP A 10 8.06 5.40 6.06
CA ASP A 10 7.48 5.10 4.74
C ASP A 10 8.17 3.88 4.11
N ASP A 11 7.46 3.16 3.23
CA ASP A 11 7.99 2.00 2.51
C ASP A 11 8.25 2.35 1.03
N TRP A 12 9.52 2.47 0.65
CA TRP A 12 9.91 2.91 -0.69
C TRP A 12 9.91 1.79 -1.75
N HIS A 13 9.53 0.55 -1.38
CA HIS A 13 9.43 -0.56 -2.33
C HIS A 13 8.45 -1.64 -1.84
N LEU A 14 7.19 -1.55 -2.26
CA LEU A 14 6.14 -2.45 -1.77
C LEU A 14 5.36 -3.15 -2.90
N HIS A 15 5.03 -4.42 -2.68
CA HIS A 15 4.15 -5.22 -3.54
C HIS A 15 2.89 -5.61 -2.76
N VAL A 16 1.77 -4.95 -3.02
CA VAL A 16 0.49 -5.28 -2.35
C VAL A 16 -0.38 -6.27 -3.14
N ARG A 17 0.02 -6.62 -4.38
CA ARG A 17 -0.74 -7.47 -5.31
C ARG A 17 -2.11 -6.84 -5.63
N ASP A 18 -3.09 -7.64 -6.06
CA ASP A 18 -4.42 -7.16 -6.45
C ASP A 18 -5.50 -8.14 -5.96
N ASP A 19 -6.76 -7.81 -6.25
CA ASP A 19 -7.94 -8.60 -5.94
C ASP A 19 -7.99 -9.02 -4.46
N ASP A 20 -8.31 -10.27 -4.15
CA ASP A 20 -8.48 -10.76 -2.78
C ASP A 20 -7.22 -10.55 -1.92
N ILE A 21 -6.02 -10.65 -2.51
CA ILE A 21 -4.76 -10.52 -1.77
C ILE A 21 -4.57 -9.08 -1.28
N LEU A 22 -5.01 -8.10 -2.06
CA LEU A 22 -4.91 -6.68 -1.72
C LEU A 22 -5.57 -6.35 -0.37
N HIS A 23 -6.70 -6.99 -0.08
CA HIS A 23 -7.45 -6.81 1.16
C HIS A 23 -6.74 -7.34 2.40
N TYR A 24 -5.73 -8.19 2.24
CA TYR A 24 -4.88 -8.65 3.34
C TYR A 24 -3.61 -7.82 3.46
N THR A 25 -2.94 -7.50 2.34
CA THR A 25 -1.62 -6.86 2.35
C THR A 25 -1.68 -5.38 2.73
N VAL A 26 -2.66 -4.63 2.21
CA VAL A 26 -2.78 -3.18 2.45
C VAL A 26 -2.95 -2.85 3.94
N PRO A 27 -3.85 -3.52 4.70
CA PRO A 27 -3.97 -3.26 6.14
C PRO A 27 -2.70 -3.47 6.95
N PHE A 28 -1.85 -4.45 6.58
CA PHE A 28 -0.58 -4.68 7.27
C PHE A 28 0.40 -3.52 7.04
N SER A 29 0.54 -3.06 5.81
CA SER A 29 1.41 -1.92 5.49
C SER A 29 0.89 -0.62 6.11
N ALA A 30 -0.41 -0.34 5.98
CA ALA A 30 -1.04 0.87 6.53
C ALA A 30 -0.94 0.98 8.07
N ARG A 31 -0.78 -0.15 8.76
CA ARG A 31 -0.54 -0.17 10.21
C ARG A 31 0.85 0.36 10.59
N GLN A 32 1.85 0.21 9.73
CA GLN A 32 3.25 0.49 10.05
C GLN A 32 3.77 1.75 9.36
N PHE A 33 3.33 2.01 8.13
CA PHE A 33 3.86 3.06 7.28
C PHE A 33 2.82 4.13 6.97
N SER A 34 3.28 5.38 6.83
CA SER A 34 2.40 6.48 6.42
C SER A 34 2.19 6.51 4.91
N ARG A 35 3.22 6.14 4.13
CA ARG A 35 3.22 6.13 2.67
C ARG A 35 3.94 4.92 2.12
N ALA A 36 3.64 4.55 0.88
CA ALA A 36 4.43 3.56 0.16
C ALA A 36 4.56 3.82 -1.35
N ILE A 37 5.69 3.42 -1.93
CA ILE A 37 5.84 3.29 -3.38
C ILE A 37 5.43 1.88 -3.80
N ILE A 38 4.29 1.80 -4.48
CA ILE A 38 3.71 0.54 -4.93
C ILE A 38 4.27 0.15 -6.30
N MET A 39 4.80 -1.05 -6.39
CA MET A 39 5.39 -1.57 -7.63
C MET A 39 4.31 -1.97 -8.66
N PRO A 40 4.53 -1.71 -9.96
CA PRO A 40 3.50 -1.84 -11.00
C PRO A 40 3.41 -3.22 -11.67
N ASN A 41 4.18 -4.20 -11.21
CA ASN A 41 4.34 -5.54 -11.81
C ASN A 41 3.19 -6.49 -11.46
N LEU A 42 1.95 -6.04 -11.68
CA LEU A 42 0.75 -6.89 -11.67
C LEU A 42 0.73 -7.83 -12.89
N THR A 43 -0.28 -8.69 -12.99
CA THR A 43 -0.51 -9.56 -14.15
C THR A 43 -1.89 -9.27 -14.73
N PRO A 44 -2.01 -8.49 -15.83
CA PRO A 44 -0.92 -7.81 -16.57
C PRO A 44 -0.33 -6.62 -15.81
N PRO A 45 0.90 -6.17 -16.16
CA PRO A 45 1.52 -5.02 -15.49
C PRO A 45 0.75 -3.73 -15.75
N SER A 46 0.81 -2.81 -14.78
CA SER A 46 0.31 -1.44 -14.96
C SER A 46 1.34 -0.63 -15.75
N ILE A 47 1.01 -0.28 -17.00
CA ILE A 47 1.90 0.35 -17.97
C ILE A 47 1.51 1.78 -18.36
N ASN A 48 0.38 2.29 -17.85
CA ASN A 48 -0.08 3.64 -18.13
C ASN A 48 -0.73 4.30 -16.90
N THR A 49 -0.96 5.60 -16.99
CA THR A 49 -1.51 6.40 -15.88
C THR A 49 -2.92 5.98 -15.49
N GLU A 50 -3.77 5.62 -16.46
CA GLU A 50 -5.15 5.20 -16.18
C GLU A 50 -5.20 3.93 -15.33
N GLN A 51 -4.36 2.94 -15.67
CA GLN A 51 -4.21 1.71 -14.89
C GLN A 51 -3.66 1.99 -13.48
N ALA A 52 -2.67 2.88 -13.37
CA ALA A 52 -2.11 3.27 -12.08
C ALA A 52 -3.14 3.97 -11.18
N LEU A 53 -3.97 4.86 -11.75
CA LEU A 53 -5.05 5.53 -11.03
C LEU A 53 -6.12 4.54 -10.58
N ALA A 54 -6.55 3.62 -11.46
CA ALA A 54 -7.52 2.59 -11.09
C ALA A 54 -7.00 1.66 -9.98
N TYR A 55 -5.70 1.31 -10.04
CA TYR A 55 -5.05 0.51 -9.00
C TYR A 55 -4.95 1.26 -7.67
N ARG A 56 -4.60 2.56 -7.70
CA ARG A 56 -4.62 3.43 -6.52
C ARG A 56 -5.98 3.43 -5.84
N GLU A 57 -7.07 3.56 -6.59
CA GLU A 57 -8.42 3.56 -6.01
C GLU A 57 -8.76 2.22 -5.33
N ARG A 58 -8.33 1.07 -5.90
CA ARG A 58 -8.48 -0.23 -5.22
C ARG A 58 -7.68 -0.31 -3.92
N ILE A 59 -6.45 0.21 -3.91
CA ILE A 59 -5.60 0.26 -2.70
C ILE A 59 -6.25 1.13 -1.61
N LEU A 60 -6.77 2.30 -1.98
CA LEU A 60 -7.46 3.19 -1.05
C LEU A 60 -8.74 2.54 -0.49
N ALA A 61 -9.49 1.83 -1.34
CA ALA A 61 -10.66 1.07 -0.91
C ALA A 61 -10.31 -0.08 0.06
N ALA A 62 -9.13 -0.68 -0.08
CA ALA A 62 -8.62 -1.71 0.83
C ALA A 62 -7.97 -1.14 2.11
N THR A 63 -7.79 0.18 2.21
CA THR A 63 -7.16 0.83 3.37
C THR A 63 -8.16 1.01 4.51
N PRO A 64 -7.90 0.47 5.72
CA PRO A 64 -8.77 0.71 6.87
C PRO A 64 -8.85 2.20 7.23
N GLN A 65 -10.06 2.71 7.45
CA GLN A 65 -10.32 4.15 7.72
C GLN A 65 -9.53 4.76 8.88
N LYS A 66 -9.07 3.93 9.82
CA LYS A 66 -8.26 4.38 10.97
C LYS A 66 -6.80 4.72 10.61
N TYR A 67 -6.35 4.40 9.41
CA TYR A 67 -5.00 4.67 8.94
C TYR A 67 -5.00 5.76 7.87
N SER A 68 -4.07 6.71 8.00
CA SER A 68 -3.76 7.67 6.94
C SER A 68 -2.64 7.11 6.09
N PHE A 69 -2.98 6.27 5.11
CA PHE A 69 -2.04 5.62 4.18
C PHE A 69 -2.25 6.14 2.75
N THR A 70 -1.18 6.55 2.06
CA THR A 70 -1.24 7.10 0.69
C THR A 70 -0.06 6.72 -0.19
#